data_AF-A0A7C6NQK6-F1
#
_entry.id   AF-A0A7C6NQK6-F1
#
_cell.length_a   1.000
_cell.length_b   1.000
_cell.length_c   1.000
_cell.angle_alpha   90.00
_cell.angle_beta   90.00
_cell.angle_gamma   90.00
#
_symmetry.space_group_name_H-M   'P 1'
#
loop_
_entity.id
_entity.type
_entity.pdbx_description
1 polymer ?
#
loop_
_entity_poly.entity_id
_entity_poly.type
_entity_poly.pdbx_seq_one_letter_code
_entity_poly.pdbx_strand_id
1 'polypeptide(L)'
;MAKLEFDQLLEAGAHFGHLKRKWNPAMAPYIFMERNGIHIIDLHKTIVMAEEAATALKKIAKSGKKILFVATKKQAKPVVEACAQSVNMPYVVERWPGGMLTNFPTIRKAVKKMGNIDKMMKDGTFDTLSKREKLQVTRQRAKLERMLGSIEDLTRLPAALFIVDVMKEQIAVREAERLGIPVFAIVDTNSDPSNIDFVIPANDDAAKSVEIIVEYITEAIKEGLEERKVERADAAAAEQQHDEEGAPQRRERKTRAARKERVKKEDSEAMKAAVVSKFTKDEDVDE
;
A
#
# COMPACT_ATOMS: atom_id res chain seq x y z
N MET A 1 0.60 -18.20 -10.19
CA MET A 1 1.17 -18.26 -8.84
C MET A 1 2.07 -19.48 -8.77
N ALA A 2 3.39 -19.26 -8.67
CA ALA A 2 4.31 -20.33 -8.30
C ALA A 2 3.84 -20.94 -6.97
N LYS A 3 3.90 -22.26 -6.80
CA LYS A 3 3.50 -22.90 -5.54
C LYS A 3 4.69 -22.99 -4.60
N LEU A 4 4.44 -22.81 -3.30
CA LEU A 4 5.40 -23.19 -2.27
C LEU A 4 5.40 -24.71 -2.13
N GLU A 5 6.53 -25.33 -2.46
CA GLU A 5 6.72 -26.76 -2.32
C GLU A 5 7.31 -27.10 -0.95
N PHE A 6 6.89 -28.23 -0.38
CA PHE A 6 7.37 -28.69 0.93
C PHE A 6 8.88 -28.89 0.95
N ASP A 7 9.44 -29.50 -0.09
CA ASP A 7 10.87 -29.81 -0.17
C ASP A 7 11.72 -28.54 -0.20
N GLN A 8 11.24 -27.49 -0.87
CA GLN A 8 11.93 -26.19 -0.90
C GLN A 8 12.01 -25.55 0.49
N LEU A 9 10.91 -25.57 1.24
CA LEU A 9 10.87 -25.07 2.62
C LEU A 9 11.72 -25.92 3.57
N LEU A 10 11.76 -27.24 3.34
CA LEU A 10 12.57 -28.16 4.11
C LEU A 10 14.06 -27.88 3.90
N GLU A 11 14.51 -27.79 2.65
CA GLU A 11 15.91 -27.50 2.28
C GLU A 11 16.37 -26.11 2.74
N ALA A 12 15.47 -25.13 2.73
CA ALA A 12 15.75 -23.79 3.22
C ALA A 12 15.81 -23.67 4.76
N GLY A 13 15.43 -24.73 5.48
CA GLY A 13 15.45 -24.75 6.94
C GLY A 13 14.30 -23.95 7.57
N ALA A 14 13.18 -23.77 6.86
CA ALA A 14 12.02 -23.04 7.36
C ALA A 14 11.32 -23.73 8.54
N HIS A 15 11.52 -25.05 8.68
CA HIS A 15 10.94 -25.88 9.73
C HIS A 15 11.64 -25.77 11.09
N PHE A 16 12.86 -25.20 11.14
CA PHE A 16 13.58 -25.07 12.40
C PHE A 16 13.04 -23.90 13.21
N GLY A 17 12.46 -24.18 14.37
CA GLY A 17 12.15 -23.16 15.36
C GLY A 17 13.28 -22.93 16.35
N HIS A 18 12.92 -22.36 17.50
CA HIS A 18 13.82 -22.07 18.60
C HIS A 18 13.89 -23.22 19.63
N LEU A 19 14.81 -23.06 20.58
CA LEU A 19 14.96 -23.95 21.74
C LEU A 19 13.68 -23.98 22.59
N LYS A 20 13.34 -25.14 23.15
CA LYS A 20 12.19 -25.35 24.04
C LYS A 20 12.03 -24.31 25.14
N ARG A 21 13.14 -23.84 25.74
CA ARG A 21 13.09 -22.84 26.82
C ARG A 21 12.68 -21.43 26.37
N LYS A 22 12.67 -21.15 25.06
CA LYS A 22 12.38 -19.84 24.48
C LYS A 22 11.02 -19.78 23.77
N TRP A 23 10.31 -20.90 23.69
CA TRP A 23 9.06 -20.98 22.95
C TRP A 23 7.92 -20.23 23.64
N ASN A 24 6.94 -19.82 22.85
CA ASN A 24 5.68 -19.29 23.29
C ASN A 24 4.60 -20.40 23.24
N PRO A 25 3.89 -20.68 24.34
CA PRO A 25 2.82 -21.68 24.36
C PRO A 25 1.71 -21.47 23.31
N ALA A 26 1.45 -20.22 22.91
CA ALA A 26 0.47 -19.91 21.88
C ALA A 26 0.87 -20.45 20.48
N MET A 27 2.16 -20.77 20.27
CA MET A 27 2.64 -21.41 19.05
C MET A 27 2.43 -22.94 19.02
N ALA A 28 1.91 -23.55 20.09
CA ALA A 28 1.67 -24.99 20.16
C ALA A 28 0.89 -25.56 18.96
N PRO A 29 -0.15 -24.90 18.41
CA PRO A 29 -0.88 -25.41 17.25
C PRO A 29 -0.04 -25.49 15.97
N TYR A 30 1.07 -24.74 15.86
CA TYR A 30 1.91 -24.69 14.65
C TYR A 30 3.16 -25.57 14.74
N ILE A 31 3.48 -26.07 15.94
CA ILE A 31 4.63 -26.93 16.18
C ILE A 31 4.25 -28.38 15.91
N PHE A 32 5.04 -29.05 15.06
CA PHE A 32 4.86 -30.46 14.73
C PHE A 32 5.42 -31.37 15.83
N MET A 33 6.69 -31.16 16.21
CA MET A 33 7.37 -31.96 17.24
C MET A 33 8.56 -31.24 17.85
N GLU A 34 9.21 -31.85 18.83
CA GLU A 34 10.50 -31.41 19.38
C GLU A 34 11.57 -32.47 19.08
N ARG A 35 12.73 -32.05 18.58
CA ARG A 35 13.89 -32.93 18.34
C ARG A 35 15.16 -32.24 18.83
N ASN A 36 15.96 -32.94 19.65
CA ASN A 36 17.21 -32.41 20.20
C ASN A 36 17.05 -31.04 20.92
N GLY A 37 15.91 -30.81 21.57
CA GLY A 37 15.61 -29.57 22.29
C GLY A 37 15.21 -28.37 21.41
N ILE A 38 15.03 -28.57 20.10
CA ILE A 38 14.56 -27.58 19.14
C ILE A 38 13.15 -27.94 18.70
N HIS A 39 12.25 -26.95 18.64
CA HIS A 39 10.92 -27.14 18.09
C HIS A 39 10.97 -27.19 16.56
N ILE A 40 10.24 -28.14 15.98
CA ILE A 40 10.06 -28.27 14.54
C ILE A 40 8.67 -27.77 14.20
N ILE A 41 8.61 -26.80 13.29
CA ILE A 41 7.38 -26.19 12.77
C ILE A 41 6.77 -27.11 11.71
N ASP A 42 5.45 -27.21 11.70
CA ASP A 42 4.69 -27.96 10.70
C ASP A 42 4.63 -27.20 9.37
N LEU A 43 5.44 -27.63 8.39
CA LEU A 43 5.50 -26.99 7.07
C LEU A 43 4.21 -27.11 6.26
N HIS A 44 3.37 -28.12 6.50
CA HIS A 44 2.08 -28.19 5.81
C HIS A 44 1.18 -27.03 6.23
N LYS A 45 1.21 -26.66 7.51
CA LYS A 45 0.50 -25.46 8.00
C LYS A 45 1.13 -24.20 7.42
N THR A 46 2.46 -24.13 7.34
CA THR A 46 3.16 -23.01 6.70
C THR A 46 2.66 -22.77 5.28
N ILE A 47 2.55 -23.83 4.46
CA ILE A 47 2.12 -23.71 3.06
C ILE A 47 0.69 -23.17 2.97
N VAL A 48 -0.25 -23.77 3.71
CA VAL A 48 -1.66 -23.35 3.69
C VAL A 48 -1.81 -21.89 4.13
N MET A 49 -1.19 -21.51 5.24
CA MET A 49 -1.33 -20.16 5.77
C MET A 49 -0.57 -19.12 4.93
N ALA A 50 0.55 -19.49 4.32
CA ALA A 50 1.25 -18.64 3.35
C ALA A 50 0.38 -18.40 2.10
N GLU A 51 -0.35 -19.41 1.61
CA GLU A 51 -1.27 -19.26 0.49
C GLU A 51 -2.46 -18.35 0.81
N GLU A 52 -3.03 -18.48 2.02
CA GLU A 52 -4.07 -17.57 2.52
C GLU A 52 -3.57 -16.13 2.60
N ALA A 53 -2.39 -15.93 3.19
CA ALA A 53 -1.73 -14.62 3.28
C ALA A 53 -1.45 -14.02 1.89
N ALA A 54 -0.88 -14.81 0.97
CA ALA A 54 -0.57 -14.38 -0.40
C ALA A 54 -1.84 -13.98 -1.16
N THR A 55 -2.92 -14.76 -1.02
CA THR A 55 -4.22 -14.47 -1.65
C THR A 55 -4.81 -13.15 -1.14
N ALA A 56 -4.75 -12.91 0.17
CA ALA A 56 -5.23 -11.67 0.77
C ALA A 56 -4.37 -10.47 0.34
N LEU A 57 -3.04 -10.59 0.35
CA LEU A 57 -2.12 -9.54 -0.09
C LEU A 57 -2.29 -9.22 -1.58
N LYS A 58 -2.50 -10.23 -2.43
CA LYS A 58 -2.84 -10.07 -3.85
C LYS A 58 -4.08 -9.20 -4.05
N LYS A 59 -5.15 -9.46 -3.28
CA LYS A 59 -6.39 -8.64 -3.32
C LYS A 59 -6.13 -7.19 -2.88
N ILE A 60 -5.31 -6.98 -1.86
CA ILE A 60 -4.94 -5.63 -1.39
C ILE A 60 -4.14 -4.89 -2.47
N ALA A 61 -3.15 -5.56 -3.08
CA ALA A 61 -2.35 -5.01 -4.17
C ALA A 61 -3.21 -4.65 -5.40
N LYS A 62 -4.16 -5.52 -5.75
CA LYS A 62 -5.13 -5.30 -6.83
C LYS A 62 -6.01 -4.07 -6.60
N SER A 63 -6.41 -3.80 -5.35
CA SER A 63 -7.12 -2.56 -5.01
C SER A 63 -6.26 -1.29 -5.16
N GLY A 64 -4.95 -1.46 -5.33
CA GLY A 64 -4.00 -0.37 -5.52
C GLY A 64 -3.51 0.29 -4.26
N LYS A 65 -3.77 -0.33 -3.11
CA LYS A 65 -3.29 0.13 -1.82
C LYS A 65 -1.86 -0.34 -1.60
N LYS A 66 -1.12 0.40 -0.76
CA LYS A 66 0.28 0.09 -0.45
C LYS A 66 0.37 -0.88 0.73
N ILE A 67 1.27 -1.85 0.60
CA ILE A 67 1.65 -2.83 1.62
C ILE A 67 3.03 -2.42 2.11
N LEU A 68 3.21 -2.28 3.42
CA LEU A 68 4.49 -1.89 4.01
C LEU A 68 5.22 -3.12 4.55
N PHE A 69 6.40 -3.40 4.01
CA PHE A 69 7.27 -4.47 4.49
C PHE A 69 8.11 -3.99 5.68
N VAL A 70 8.30 -4.82 6.71
CA VAL A 70 9.05 -4.45 7.91
C VAL A 70 9.95 -5.62 8.33
N ALA A 71 11.27 -5.36 8.40
CA ALA A 71 12.23 -6.37 8.84
C ALA A 71 13.55 -5.73 9.30
N THR A 72 13.83 -5.67 10.60
CA THR A 72 15.13 -5.12 11.08
C THR A 72 16.21 -6.16 11.29
N LYS A 73 15.87 -7.45 11.16
CA LYS A 73 16.77 -8.58 11.35
C LYS A 73 17.80 -8.65 10.23
N LYS A 74 19.09 -8.83 10.57
CA LYS A 74 20.23 -8.73 9.63
C LYS A 74 20.08 -9.64 8.41
N GLN A 75 19.56 -10.85 8.62
CA GLN A 75 19.33 -11.88 7.61
C GLN A 75 18.20 -11.50 6.64
N ALA A 76 17.19 -10.78 7.13
CA ALA A 76 16.00 -10.41 6.37
C ALA A 76 16.13 -9.09 5.61
N LYS A 77 17.00 -8.16 6.07
CA LYS A 77 17.16 -6.83 5.45
C LYS A 77 17.38 -6.87 3.92
N PRO A 78 18.41 -7.56 3.38
CA PRO A 78 18.68 -7.51 1.95
C PRO A 78 17.55 -8.15 1.13
N VAL A 79 16.96 -9.22 1.64
CA VAL A 79 15.85 -9.94 1.01
C VAL A 79 14.63 -9.04 0.88
N VAL A 80 14.20 -8.45 2.00
CA VAL A 80 12.99 -7.62 2.04
C VAL A 80 13.17 -6.34 1.23
N GLU A 81 14.35 -5.72 1.28
CA GLU A 81 14.66 -4.55 0.45
C GLU A 81 14.58 -4.86 -1.04
N ALA A 82 15.26 -5.92 -1.51
CA ALA A 82 15.25 -6.29 -2.92
C ALA A 82 13.85 -6.66 -3.41
N CYS A 83 13.11 -7.46 -2.63
CA CYS A 83 11.76 -7.90 -2.98
C CYS A 83 10.78 -6.71 -3.03
N ALA A 84 10.75 -5.86 -2.00
CA ALA A 84 9.84 -4.72 -1.94
C ALA A 84 10.13 -3.68 -3.04
N GLN A 85 11.41 -3.44 -3.35
CA GLN A 85 11.81 -2.57 -4.46
C GLN A 85 11.33 -3.11 -5.80
N SER A 86 11.41 -4.43 -6.02
CA SER A 86 10.98 -5.06 -7.29
C SER A 86 9.50 -4.82 -7.64
N VAL A 87 8.65 -4.65 -6.62
CA VAL A 87 7.20 -4.38 -6.77
C VAL A 87 6.80 -2.94 -6.42
N ASN A 88 7.78 -2.06 -6.19
CA ASN A 88 7.58 -0.66 -5.81
C ASN A 88 6.63 -0.48 -4.60
N MET A 89 6.85 -1.32 -3.58
CA MET A 89 6.17 -1.25 -2.29
C MET A 89 7.10 -0.65 -1.23
N PRO A 90 6.56 0.14 -0.28
CA PRO A 90 7.37 0.73 0.78
C PRO A 90 7.89 -0.36 1.74
N TYR A 91 9.07 -0.14 2.32
CA TYR A 91 9.71 -1.10 3.22
C TYR A 91 10.50 -0.42 4.35
N VAL A 92 10.65 -1.04 5.52
CA VAL A 92 11.47 -0.54 6.63
C VAL A 92 12.42 -1.65 7.06
N VAL A 93 13.70 -1.51 6.69
CA VAL A 93 14.75 -2.49 7.01
C VAL A 93 15.71 -2.03 8.11
N GLU A 94 15.72 -0.73 8.39
CA GLU A 94 16.40 -0.18 9.56
C GLU A 94 15.43 -0.07 10.73
N ARG A 95 15.89 0.53 11.83
CA ARG A 95 15.10 0.65 13.05
C ARG A 95 13.70 1.26 12.81
N TRP A 96 12.67 0.54 13.25
CA TRP A 96 11.31 1.06 13.40
C TRP A 96 11.26 2.20 14.44
N PRO A 97 10.96 3.45 14.03
CA PRO A 97 10.74 4.54 14.98
C PRO A 97 9.36 4.36 15.64
N GLY A 98 9.31 4.41 16.97
CA GLY A 98 8.02 4.41 17.67
C GLY A 98 7.17 5.61 17.26
N GLY A 99 5.88 5.39 17.05
CA GLY A 99 4.96 6.39 16.53
C GLY A 99 4.95 6.46 15.00
N MET A 100 5.50 5.47 14.29
CA MET A 100 5.61 5.53 12.83
C MET A 100 4.23 5.59 12.16
N LEU A 101 3.29 4.77 12.63
CA LEU A 101 1.93 4.71 12.11
C LEU A 101 1.00 5.56 12.96
N THR A 102 1.13 5.46 14.29
CA THR A 102 0.24 6.15 15.23
C THR A 102 0.45 7.67 15.27
N ASN A 103 1.66 8.16 14.93
CA ASN A 103 1.98 9.58 14.78
C ASN A 103 2.49 9.90 13.36
N PHE A 104 1.77 9.37 12.36
CA PHE A 104 2.11 9.56 10.94
C PHE A 104 2.29 11.02 10.49
N PRO A 105 1.54 12.02 11.00
CA PRO A 105 1.78 13.42 10.66
C PRO A 105 3.19 13.90 11.01
N THR A 106 3.78 13.40 12.10
CA THR A 106 5.14 13.76 12.51
C THR A 106 6.19 13.08 11.63
N ILE A 107 5.98 11.81 11.27
CA ILE A 107 6.84 11.10 10.32
C ILE A 107 6.84 11.80 8.96
N ARG A 108 5.66 12.23 8.47
CA ARG A 108 5.56 12.98 7.22
C ARG A 108 6.32 14.31 7.26
N LYS A 109 6.41 14.98 8.42
CA LYS A 109 7.26 16.18 8.57
C LYS A 109 8.74 15.83 8.43
N ALA A 110 9.19 14.68 8.94
CA ALA A 110 10.56 14.21 8.77
C ALA A 110 10.88 13.86 7.32
N VAL A 111 9.97 13.18 6.62
CA VAL A 111 10.07 12.92 5.17
C VAL A 111 10.10 14.23 4.37
N LYS A 112 9.21 15.17 4.66
CA LYS A 112 9.22 16.50 4.02
C LYS A 112 10.53 17.24 4.26
N LYS A 113 11.16 17.07 5.42
CA LYS A 113 12.47 17.66 5.71
C LYS A 113 13.56 17.07 4.80
N MET A 114 13.51 15.77 4.51
CA MET A 114 14.41 15.11 3.56
C MET A 114 14.28 15.74 2.16
N GLY A 115 13.06 15.79 1.61
CA GLY A 115 12.82 16.40 0.30
C GLY A 115 13.15 17.91 0.24
N ASN A 116 13.02 18.64 1.36
CA ASN A 116 13.50 20.03 1.42
C ASN A 116 15.03 20.13 1.32
N ILE A 117 15.76 19.20 1.93
CA ILE A 117 17.23 19.14 1.79
C ILE A 117 17.61 18.85 0.35
N ASP A 118 16.92 17.93 -0.33
CA ASP A 118 17.16 17.63 -1.74
C ASP A 118 16.88 18.82 -2.65
N LYS A 119 15.85 19.63 -2.34
CA LYS A 119 15.60 20.91 -3.04
C LYS A 119 16.71 21.91 -2.80
N MET A 120 17.13 22.12 -1.55
CA MET A 120 18.25 23.03 -1.23
C MET A 120 19.55 22.64 -1.93
N MET A 121 19.80 21.34 -2.12
CA MET A 121 20.95 20.83 -2.86
C MET A 121 20.84 21.11 -4.37
N LYS A 122 19.63 21.08 -4.95
CA LYS A 122 19.39 21.39 -6.37
C LYS A 122 19.38 22.89 -6.66
N ASP A 123 18.84 23.69 -5.74
CA ASP A 123 18.65 25.14 -5.90
C ASP A 123 19.92 25.95 -5.59
N GLY A 124 21.03 25.30 -5.23
CA GLY A 124 22.31 25.95 -4.91
C GLY A 124 22.39 26.65 -3.55
N THR A 125 21.28 26.72 -2.79
CA THR A 125 21.27 27.27 -1.42
C THR A 125 22.14 26.45 -0.46
N PHE A 126 22.34 25.17 -0.76
CA PHE A 126 23.28 24.34 0.00
C PHE A 126 24.69 24.92 -0.03
N ASP A 127 25.09 25.62 -1.10
CA ASP A 127 26.45 26.08 -1.27
C ASP A 127 26.82 27.32 -0.47
N THR A 128 25.84 28.10 -0.05
CA THR A 128 26.02 29.29 0.80
C THR A 128 26.29 28.92 2.26
N LEU A 129 26.09 27.66 2.65
CA LEU A 129 26.29 27.17 4.02
C LEU A 129 27.78 27.04 4.36
N SER A 130 28.12 27.19 5.64
CA SER A 130 29.47 26.92 6.12
C SER A 130 29.82 25.42 5.99
N LYS A 131 31.11 25.09 5.90
CA LYS A 131 31.57 23.68 5.81
C LYS A 131 31.01 22.79 6.93
N ARG A 132 30.86 23.35 8.14
CA ARG A 132 30.29 22.65 9.30
C ARG A 132 28.80 22.35 9.10
N GLU A 133 28.04 23.32 8.61
CA GLU A 133 26.61 23.16 8.35
C GLU A 133 26.34 22.21 7.18
N LYS A 134 27.12 22.34 6.09
CA LYS A 134 27.09 21.37 4.97
C LYS A 134 27.25 19.94 5.48
N LEU A 135 28.26 19.69 6.32
CA LEU A 135 28.49 18.37 6.90
C LEU A 135 27.31 17.87 7.75
N GLN A 136 26.70 18.75 8.56
CA GLN A 136 25.54 18.38 9.38
C GLN A 136 24.32 18.06 8.53
N VAL A 137 24.02 18.86 7.51
CA VAL A 137 22.92 18.64 6.58
C VAL A 137 23.11 17.35 5.79
N THR A 138 24.32 17.09 5.28
CA THR A 138 24.63 15.83 4.57
C THR A 138 24.45 14.61 5.48
N ARG A 139 24.92 14.67 6.73
CA ARG A 139 24.71 13.58 7.71
C ARG A 139 23.23 13.38 8.04
N GLN A 140 22.48 14.48 8.18
CA GLN A 140 21.04 14.42 8.43
C GLN A 140 20.29 13.81 7.25
N ARG A 141 20.60 14.20 6.02
CA ARG A 141 20.03 13.62 4.80
C ARG A 141 20.31 12.12 4.72
N ALA A 142 21.57 11.71 4.84
CA ALA A 142 21.95 10.30 4.78
C ALA A 142 21.26 9.46 5.86
N LYS A 143 21.06 10.02 7.06
CA LYS A 143 20.30 9.36 8.12
C LYS A 143 18.81 9.23 7.79
N LEU A 144 18.20 10.28 7.26
CA LEU A 144 16.77 10.27 6.88
C LEU A 144 16.53 9.30 5.73
N GLU A 145 17.37 9.33 4.70
CA GLU A 145 17.32 8.45 3.54
C GLU A 145 17.33 6.98 3.96
N ARG A 146 18.32 6.62 4.78
CA ARG A 146 18.47 5.24 5.25
C ARG A 146 17.29 4.74 6.10
N MET A 147 16.59 5.65 6.79
CA MET A 147 15.49 5.27 7.69
C MET A 147 14.11 5.37 7.05
N LEU A 148 13.89 6.33 6.16
CA LEU A 148 12.57 6.73 5.66
C LEU A 148 12.52 6.92 4.14
N GLY A 149 13.61 6.66 3.39
CA GLY A 149 13.66 6.88 1.94
C GLY A 149 12.56 6.13 1.19
N SER A 150 12.36 4.86 1.53
CA SER A 150 11.32 3.99 0.95
C SER A 150 9.87 4.42 1.22
N ILE A 151 9.63 5.27 2.21
CA ILE A 151 8.30 5.79 2.55
C ILE A 151 8.10 7.23 2.08
N GLU A 152 9.01 7.77 1.27
CA GLU A 152 8.91 9.14 0.76
C GLU A 152 7.61 9.37 -0.01
N ASP A 153 7.22 8.41 -0.84
CA ASP A 153 6.00 8.43 -1.65
C ASP A 153 4.72 8.12 -0.84
N LEU A 154 4.85 7.80 0.45
CA LEU A 154 3.74 7.36 1.26
C LEU A 154 2.91 8.56 1.75
N THR A 155 1.81 8.84 1.06
CA THR A 155 0.90 9.95 1.40
C THR A 155 -0.14 9.59 2.46
N ARG A 156 -0.51 8.31 2.57
CA ARG A 156 -1.54 7.78 3.49
C ARG A 156 -0.98 6.57 4.23
N LEU A 157 -1.62 6.18 5.32
CA LEU A 157 -1.24 4.95 6.02
C LEU A 157 -1.30 3.73 5.07
N PRO A 158 -0.39 2.76 5.24
CA PRO A 158 -0.43 1.51 4.47
C PRO A 158 -1.71 0.75 4.82
N ALA A 159 -2.19 -0.06 3.87
CA ALA A 159 -3.40 -0.86 4.06
C ALA A 159 -3.13 -2.21 4.73
N ALA A 160 -1.88 -2.65 4.74
CA ALA A 160 -1.42 -3.85 5.42
C ALA A 160 0.06 -3.73 5.74
N LEU A 161 0.49 -4.46 6.77
CA LEU A 161 1.90 -4.69 7.08
C LEU A 161 2.29 -6.12 6.77
N PHE A 162 3.47 -6.30 6.18
CA PHE A 162 4.15 -7.59 6.13
C PHE A 162 5.40 -7.55 7.01
N ILE A 163 5.45 -8.37 8.06
CA ILE A 163 6.47 -8.30 9.11
C ILE A 163 7.29 -9.59 9.15
N VAL A 164 8.62 -9.46 9.20
CA VAL A 164 9.53 -10.56 9.48
C VAL A 164 10.04 -10.44 10.91
N ASP A 165 9.83 -11.48 11.72
CA ASP A 165 10.14 -11.54 13.16
C ASP A 165 9.28 -10.61 14.03
N VAL A 166 8.15 -11.14 14.51
CA VAL A 166 7.21 -10.43 15.38
C VAL A 166 7.82 -10.08 16.73
N MET A 167 8.68 -10.93 17.30
CA MET A 167 9.35 -10.65 18.56
C MET A 167 10.29 -9.45 18.45
N LYS A 168 10.90 -9.23 17.28
CA LYS A 168 11.73 -8.05 17.02
C LYS A 168 10.91 -6.80 16.72
N GLU A 169 9.82 -6.94 15.97
CA GLU A 169 8.99 -5.82 15.49
C GLU A 169 7.70 -5.59 16.30
N GLN A 170 7.70 -5.95 17.59
CA GLN A 170 6.52 -5.81 18.47
C GLN A 170 5.93 -4.40 18.54
N ILE A 171 6.74 -3.36 18.28
CA ILE A 171 6.24 -1.97 18.25
C ILE A 171 5.39 -1.75 16.99
N ALA A 172 5.84 -2.25 15.84
CA ALA A 172 5.10 -2.15 14.59
C ALA A 172 3.75 -2.89 14.68
N VAL A 173 3.76 -4.11 15.24
CA VAL A 173 2.55 -4.93 15.45
C VAL A 173 1.54 -4.19 16.34
N ARG A 174 1.98 -3.68 17.50
CA ARG A 174 1.10 -2.94 18.43
C ARG A 174 0.54 -1.65 17.82
N GLU A 175 1.34 -0.94 17.02
CA GLU A 175 0.87 0.26 16.33
C GLU A 175 -0.17 -0.08 15.24
N ALA A 176 0.03 -1.18 14.52
CA ALA A 176 -0.89 -1.66 13.50
C ALA A 176 -2.23 -2.10 14.11
N GLU A 177 -2.18 -2.89 15.17
CA GLU A 177 -3.34 -3.36 15.94
C GLU A 177 -4.18 -2.17 16.44
N ARG A 178 -3.53 -1.16 17.03
CA ARG A 178 -4.21 0.04 17.52
C ARG A 178 -4.93 0.84 16.43
N LEU A 179 -4.46 0.76 15.19
CA LEU A 179 -5.03 1.46 14.04
C LEU A 179 -5.95 0.57 13.19
N GLY A 180 -6.10 -0.71 13.54
CA GLY A 180 -6.86 -1.68 12.75
C GLY A 180 -6.24 -1.96 11.38
N ILE A 181 -4.91 -1.86 11.25
CA ILE A 181 -4.20 -2.23 10.02
C ILE A 181 -3.89 -3.73 10.08
N PRO A 182 -4.33 -4.53 9.10
CA PRO A 182 -4.09 -5.97 9.12
C PRO A 182 -2.60 -6.30 9.02
N VAL A 183 -2.17 -7.26 9.83
CA VAL A 183 -0.78 -7.70 9.97
C VAL A 183 -0.62 -9.11 9.41
N PHE A 184 0.29 -9.23 8.46
CA PHE A 184 0.79 -10.47 7.89
C PHE A 184 2.20 -10.67 8.42
N ALA A 185 2.53 -11.84 8.98
CA ALA A 185 3.86 -12.01 9.55
C ALA A 185 4.41 -13.42 9.46
N ILE A 186 5.74 -13.50 9.33
CA ILE A 186 6.49 -14.72 9.59
C ILE A 186 6.68 -14.84 11.11
N VAL A 187 6.24 -15.97 11.67
CA VAL A 187 6.18 -16.19 13.12
C VAL A 187 6.96 -17.44 13.47
N ASP A 188 8.07 -17.26 14.18
CA ASP A 188 8.78 -18.37 14.80
C ASP A 188 8.14 -18.73 16.15
N THR A 189 8.45 -19.92 16.64
CA THR A 189 8.04 -20.55 17.89
C THR A 189 8.22 -19.72 19.16
N ASN A 190 9.06 -18.68 19.18
CA ASN A 190 9.25 -17.77 20.31
C ASN A 190 8.28 -16.58 20.33
N SER A 191 7.61 -16.32 19.21
CA SER A 191 6.73 -15.17 19.01
C SER A 191 5.29 -15.49 19.39
N ASP A 192 4.52 -14.46 19.75
CA ASP A 192 3.09 -14.60 20.04
C ASP A 192 2.28 -14.40 18.74
N PRO A 193 1.53 -15.42 18.26
CA PRO A 193 0.71 -15.31 17.07
C PRO A 193 -0.61 -14.55 17.28
N SER A 194 -0.99 -14.24 18.53
CA SER A 194 -2.36 -13.77 18.86
C SER A 194 -2.73 -12.41 18.23
N ASN A 195 -1.75 -11.53 18.03
CA ASN A 195 -1.96 -10.17 17.50
C ASN A 195 -1.64 -10.07 16.00
N ILE A 196 -1.74 -11.18 15.28
CA ILE A 196 -1.39 -11.30 13.87
C ILE A 196 -2.59 -11.88 13.13
N ASP A 197 -3.08 -11.17 12.12
CA ASP A 197 -4.25 -11.60 11.36
C ASP A 197 -3.94 -12.78 10.43
N PHE A 198 -2.75 -12.77 9.82
CA PHE A 198 -2.28 -13.83 8.92
C PHE A 198 -0.90 -14.32 9.37
N VAL A 199 -0.90 -15.45 10.07
CA VAL A 199 0.29 -16.07 10.65
C VAL A 199 0.93 -17.01 9.63
N ILE A 200 2.21 -16.81 9.31
CA ILE A 200 3.00 -17.73 8.49
C ILE A 200 4.03 -18.39 9.42
N PRO A 201 3.77 -19.60 9.94
CA PRO A 201 4.67 -20.23 10.89
C PRO A 201 5.94 -20.68 10.16
N ALA A 202 7.09 -20.06 10.42
CA ALA A 202 8.36 -20.44 9.81
C ALA A 202 9.55 -19.84 10.55
N ASN A 203 10.73 -20.38 10.27
CA ASN A 203 12.01 -19.86 10.75
C ASN A 203 12.31 -18.47 10.16
N ASP A 204 12.51 -17.49 11.03
CA ASP A 204 12.90 -16.12 10.65
C ASP A 204 14.40 -15.83 10.83
N ASP A 205 15.18 -16.77 11.40
CA ASP A 205 16.64 -16.69 11.55
C ASP A 205 17.40 -17.11 10.29
N ALA A 206 16.84 -18.00 9.50
CA ALA A 206 17.44 -18.49 8.27
C ALA A 206 17.13 -17.56 7.08
N ALA A 207 18.18 -16.99 6.46
CA ALA A 207 18.03 -16.09 5.32
C ALA A 207 17.27 -16.73 4.16
N LYS A 208 17.58 -17.99 3.81
CA LYS A 208 16.90 -18.74 2.74
C LYS A 208 15.41 -18.98 3.02
N SER A 209 15.06 -19.23 4.28
CA SER A 209 13.66 -19.39 4.70
C SER A 209 12.86 -18.11 4.46
N VAL A 210 13.41 -16.98 4.93
CA VAL A 210 12.81 -15.66 4.71
C VAL A 210 12.74 -15.32 3.23
N GLU A 211 13.78 -15.62 2.46
CA GLU A 211 13.85 -15.41 1.01
C GLU A 211 12.71 -16.11 0.28
N ILE A 212 12.56 -17.42 0.42
CA ILE A 212 11.51 -18.19 -0.27
C ILE A 212 10.11 -17.66 0.06
N ILE A 213 9.83 -17.37 1.34
CA ILE A 213 8.51 -16.90 1.77
C ILE A 213 8.23 -15.48 1.26
N VAL A 214 9.20 -14.58 1.38
CA VAL A 214 9.06 -13.18 0.96
C VAL A 214 8.95 -13.09 -0.57
N GLU A 215 9.73 -13.87 -1.31
CA GLU A 215 9.64 -13.94 -2.78
C GLU A 215 8.28 -14.43 -3.24
N TYR A 216 7.78 -15.52 -2.66
CA TYR A 216 6.44 -16.05 -2.95
C TYR A 216 5.34 -15.00 -2.74
N ILE A 217 5.39 -14.27 -1.62
CA ILE A 217 4.42 -13.21 -1.31
C ILE A 217 4.57 -12.03 -2.27
N THR A 218 5.80 -11.68 -2.61
CA THR A 218 6.10 -10.58 -3.53
C THR A 218 5.61 -10.90 -4.95
N GLU A 219 5.74 -12.15 -5.39
CA GLU A 219 5.19 -12.62 -6.66
C GLU A 219 3.65 -12.52 -6.67
N ALA A 220 2.97 -12.93 -5.59
CA ALA A 220 1.52 -12.77 -5.47
C ALA A 220 1.08 -11.29 -5.50
N ILE A 221 1.84 -10.39 -4.87
CA ILE A 221 1.61 -8.94 -4.94
C ILE A 221 1.82 -8.42 -6.36
N LYS A 222 2.88 -8.87 -7.04
CA LYS A 222 3.17 -8.50 -8.43
C LYS A 222 2.04 -8.91 -9.36
N GLU A 223 1.54 -10.15 -9.24
CA GLU A 223 0.36 -10.60 -9.99
C GLU A 223 -0.85 -9.70 -9.74
N GLY A 224 -1.14 -9.35 -8.48
CA GLY A 224 -2.24 -8.45 -8.15
C GLY A 224 -2.10 -7.05 -8.76
N LEU A 225 -0.86 -6.53 -8.85
CA LEU A 225 -0.58 -5.27 -9.51
C LEU A 225 -0.75 -5.34 -11.03
N GLU A 226 -0.33 -6.43 -11.67
CA GLU A 226 -0.52 -6.62 -13.12
C GLU A 226 -2.00 -6.79 -13.47
N GLU A 227 -2.76 -7.59 -12.72
CA GLU A 227 -4.22 -7.70 -12.90
C GLU A 227 -4.91 -6.33 -12.84
N ARG A 228 -4.49 -5.48 -11.90
CA ARG A 228 -5.02 -4.11 -11.80
C ARG A 228 -4.67 -3.25 -13.01
N LYS A 229 -3.47 -3.40 -13.58
CA LYS A 229 -3.07 -2.64 -14.78
C LYS A 229 -3.94 -3.04 -15.98
N VAL A 230 -4.19 -4.34 -16.14
CA VAL A 230 -5.07 -4.87 -17.19
C VAL A 230 -6.50 -4.35 -17.02
N GLU A 231 -7.09 -4.48 -15.84
CA GLU A 231 -8.46 -3.99 -15.57
C GLU A 231 -8.60 -2.47 -15.79
N ARG A 232 -7.55 -1.69 -15.50
CA ARG A 232 -7.53 -0.26 -15.78
C ARG A 232 -7.42 0.06 -17.27
N ALA A 233 -6.64 -0.72 -18.02
CA ALA A 233 -6.51 -0.56 -19.46
C ALA A 233 -7.83 -0.90 -20.16
N ASP A 234 -8.49 -1.99 -19.73
CA ASP A 234 -9.77 -2.42 -20.28
C ASP A 234 -10.89 -1.41 -19.96
N ALA A 235 -10.93 -0.88 -18.73
CA ALA A 235 -11.87 0.18 -18.37
C ALA A 235 -11.67 1.46 -19.19
N ALA A 236 -10.41 1.86 -19.41
CA ALA A 236 -10.09 3.02 -20.23
C ALA A 236 -10.44 2.82 -21.72
N ALA A 237 -10.25 1.60 -22.25
CA ALA A 237 -10.64 1.23 -23.61
C ALA A 237 -12.17 1.19 -23.77
N ALA A 238 -12.90 0.67 -22.78
CA ALA A 238 -14.35 0.66 -22.75
C ALA A 238 -14.94 2.08 -22.67
N GLU A 239 -14.36 2.98 -21.89
CA GLU A 239 -14.76 4.40 -21.85
C GLU A 239 -14.53 5.08 -23.21
N GLN A 240 -13.41 4.79 -23.90
CA GLN A 240 -13.14 5.32 -25.24
C GLN A 240 -14.11 4.79 -26.31
N GLN A 241 -14.46 3.51 -26.27
CA GLN A 241 -15.46 2.92 -27.18
C GLN A 241 -16.87 3.47 -26.93
N HIS A 242 -17.23 3.72 -25.67
CA HIS A 242 -18.53 4.29 -25.31
C HIS A 242 -18.65 5.78 -25.72
N ASP A 243 -17.54 6.51 -25.76
CA ASP A 243 -17.47 7.87 -26.31
C ASP A 243 -17.54 7.91 -27.84
N GLU A 244 -17.05 6.88 -28.55
CA GLU A 244 -17.18 6.72 -30.00
C GLU A 244 -18.59 6.27 -30.45
N GLU A 245 -19.20 5.29 -29.78
CA GLU A 245 -20.57 4.83 -30.10
C GLU A 245 -21.68 5.78 -29.61
N GLY A 246 -21.39 6.62 -28.61
CA GLY A 246 -22.30 7.65 -28.11
C GLY A 246 -22.32 8.95 -28.92
N ALA A 247 -21.35 9.15 -29.81
CA ALA A 247 -21.16 10.40 -30.56
C ALA A 247 -22.31 10.75 -31.55
N PRO A 248 -22.94 9.82 -32.30
CA PRO A 248 -24.02 10.19 -33.22
C PRO A 248 -25.35 10.46 -32.49
N GLN A 249 -25.73 9.65 -31.50
CA GLN A 249 -27.01 9.82 -30.78
C GLN A 249 -27.01 11.01 -29.79
N ARG A 250 -25.87 11.34 -29.18
CA ARG A 250 -25.76 12.48 -28.25
C ARG A 250 -25.74 13.83 -28.99
N ARG A 251 -25.22 13.88 -30.23
CA ARG A 251 -25.30 15.07 -31.10
C ARG A 251 -26.73 15.33 -31.60
N GLU A 252 -27.47 14.30 -32.00
CA GLU A 252 -28.88 14.46 -32.41
C GLU A 252 -29.80 14.84 -31.24
N ARG A 253 -29.60 14.27 -30.04
CA ARG A 253 -30.38 14.66 -28.86
C ARG A 253 -30.08 16.09 -28.41
N LYS A 254 -28.81 16.54 -28.44
CA LYS A 254 -28.44 17.92 -28.09
C LYS A 254 -28.96 18.95 -29.11
N THR A 255 -28.91 18.65 -30.40
CA THR A 255 -29.45 19.53 -31.45
C THR A 255 -30.98 19.61 -31.39
N ARG A 256 -31.66 18.50 -31.11
CA ARG A 256 -33.12 18.48 -30.94
C ARG A 256 -33.58 19.17 -29.65
N ALA A 257 -32.82 19.06 -28.55
CA ALA A 257 -33.09 19.78 -27.30
C ALA A 257 -32.86 21.30 -27.45
N ALA A 258 -31.73 21.71 -28.06
CA ALA A 258 -31.43 23.12 -28.32
C ALA A 258 -32.45 23.77 -29.29
N ARG A 259 -32.97 23.00 -30.26
CA ARG A 259 -34.05 23.48 -31.15
C ARG A 259 -35.38 23.63 -30.38
N LYS A 260 -35.70 22.71 -29.46
CA LYS A 260 -36.92 22.79 -28.64
C LYS A 260 -36.87 23.94 -27.62
N GLU A 261 -35.68 24.26 -27.12
CA GLU A 261 -35.46 25.34 -26.16
C GLU A 261 -35.47 26.71 -26.84
N ARG A 262 -34.95 26.83 -28.07
CA ARG A 262 -35.08 28.05 -28.88
C ARG A 262 -36.53 28.36 -29.26
N VAL A 263 -37.29 27.36 -29.73
CA VAL A 263 -38.72 27.54 -30.05
C VAL A 263 -39.53 27.97 -28.82
N LYS A 264 -39.26 27.37 -27.65
CA LYS A 264 -39.91 27.80 -26.39
C LYS A 264 -39.55 29.23 -25.97
N LYS A 265 -38.34 29.71 -26.29
CA LYS A 265 -37.90 31.07 -25.94
C LYS A 265 -38.56 32.11 -26.85
N GLU A 266 -38.64 31.81 -28.15
CA GLU A 266 -39.31 32.63 -29.16
C GLU A 266 -40.82 32.72 -28.90
N ASP A 267 -41.49 31.61 -28.54
CA ASP A 267 -42.92 31.63 -28.15
C ASP A 267 -43.16 32.43 -26.86
N SER A 268 -42.22 32.38 -25.90
CA SER A 268 -42.30 33.17 -24.65
C SER A 268 -42.10 34.66 -24.89
N GLU A 269 -41.20 35.04 -25.79
CA GLU A 269 -40.95 36.44 -26.17
C GLU A 269 -42.10 37.01 -27.01
N ALA A 270 -42.69 36.21 -27.90
CA ALA A 270 -43.88 36.60 -28.65
C ALA A 270 -45.10 36.80 -27.73
N MET A 271 -45.30 35.93 -26.74
CA MET A 271 -46.35 36.09 -25.72
C MET A 271 -46.12 37.33 -24.84
N LYS A 272 -44.87 37.61 -24.44
CA LYS A 272 -44.56 38.82 -23.66
C LYS A 272 -44.74 40.09 -24.47
N ALA A 273 -44.36 40.11 -25.75
CA ALA A 273 -44.59 41.25 -26.64
C ALA A 273 -46.09 41.51 -26.90
N ALA A 274 -46.91 40.46 -27.00
CA ALA A 274 -48.36 40.57 -27.14
C ALA A 274 -49.06 41.04 -25.86
N VAL A 275 -48.54 40.70 -24.67
CA VAL A 275 -49.07 41.19 -23.39
C VAL A 275 -48.70 42.66 -23.17
N VAL A 276 -47.49 43.08 -23.55
CA VAL A 276 -47.04 44.47 -23.46
C VAL A 276 -47.81 45.37 -24.44
N SER A 277 -48.11 44.93 -25.66
CA SER A 277 -48.90 45.72 -26.62
C SER A 277 -50.39 45.81 -26.27
N LYS A 278 -50.88 44.90 -25.41
CA LYS A 278 -52.26 44.93 -24.91
C LYS A 278 -52.42 45.89 -23.72
N PHE A 279 -51.36 46.10 -22.93
CA PHE A 279 -51.35 47.07 -21.83
C PHE A 279 -51.11 48.52 -22.29
N THR A 280 -50.41 48.75 -23.41
CA THR A 280 -50.17 50.11 -23.93
C THR A 280 -51.30 50.66 -24.80
N LYS A 281 -52.39 49.91 -24.99
CA LYS A 281 -53.58 50.38 -25.73
C LYS A 281 -54.76 50.79 -24.85
N ASP A 282 -54.69 50.55 -23.54
CA ASP A 282 -55.77 50.85 -22.59
C ASP A 282 -55.48 52.07 -21.69
N GLU A 283 -54.38 52.82 -21.90
CA GLU A 283 -54.07 54.06 -21.15
C GLU A 283 -54.35 55.37 -21.93
N ASP A 284 -54.87 55.31 -23.17
CA ASP A 284 -55.25 56.49 -23.97
C ASP A 284 -56.76 56.51 -24.30
N VAL A 285 -57.65 56.25 -23.32
CA VAL A 285 -59.07 56.62 -23.41
C VAL A 285 -59.63 56.94 -22.00
N ASP A 286 -60.21 58.13 -21.88
CA ASP A 286 -61.09 58.69 -20.84
C ASP A 286 -60.51 59.54 -19.68
N GLU A 287 -60.85 60.84 -19.80
CA GLU A 287 -60.94 61.98 -18.85
C GLU A 287 -59.67 62.68 -18.33
#